data_AF-X0UZN5-F1
#
_entry.id   AF-X0UZN5-F1
#
_cell.length_a   1.000
_cell.length_b   1.000
_cell.length_c   1.000
_cell.angle_alpha   90.00
_cell.angle_beta   90.00
_cell.angle_gamma   90.00
#
_symmetry.space_group_name_H-M   'P 1'
#
loop_
_entity.id
_entity.type
_entity.pdbx_description
1 polymer ?
#
loop_
_entity_poly.entity_id
_entity_poly.type
_entity_poly.pdbx_seq_one_letter_code
_entity_poly.pdbx_strand_id
1 'polypeptide(L)' 'MKKYAVAIYQRDKNNHEKISAIVVDAESEEEAFAVAVGKIIKNDGKFNNFAFTAWHCTEEGYWE' A
#
# COMPACT_ATOMS: atom_id res chain seq x y z
N MET A 1 4.36 -15.03 8.32
CA MET A 1 4.19 -14.07 7.21
C MET A 1 2.79 -14.20 6.63
N LYS A 2 2.03 -13.10 6.70
CA LYS A 2 0.68 -12.95 6.13
C LYS A 2 0.74 -12.07 4.88
N LYS A 3 -0.23 -12.20 3.99
CA LYS A 3 -0.36 -11.30 2.82
C LYS A 3 -1.29 -10.14 3.14
N TYR A 4 -0.88 -8.94 2.77
CA TYR A 4 -1.69 -7.73 2.90
C TYR A 4 -1.83 -7.05 1.54
N ALA A 5 -3.06 -6.66 1.20
CA ALA A 5 -3.32 -5.72 0.12
C ALA A 5 -3.31 -4.30 0.71
N VAL A 6 -2.44 -3.43 0.21
CA VAL A 6 -2.30 -2.06 0.69
C VAL A 6 -2.63 -1.11 -0.46
N ALA A 7 -3.64 -0.27 -0.26
CA ALA A 7 -3.91 0.86 -1.14
C ALA A 7 -3.33 2.14 -0.53
N ILE A 8 -2.54 2.86 -1.32
CA ILE A 8 -1.86 4.10 -0.92
C ILE A 8 -2.31 5.20 -1.88
N TYR A 9 -2.95 6.21 -1.32
CA TYR A 9 -3.23 7.47 -1.98
C TYR A 9 -2.10 8.45 -1.73
N GLN A 10 -1.64 9.09 -2.80
CA GLN A 10 -0.51 10.01 -2.81
C GLN A 10 -0.91 11.31 -3.51
N ARG A 11 -0.47 12.45 -2.96
CA ARG A 11 -0.62 13.75 -3.61
C ARG A 11 0.72 14.49 -3.61
N ASP A 12 1.28 14.76 -4.78
CA ASP A 12 2.53 15.52 -4.87
C ASP A 12 2.33 17.02 -4.57
N LYS A 13 3.43 17.79 -4.55
CA LYS A 13 3.39 19.24 -4.29
C LYS A 13 2.66 20.04 -5.38
N ASN A 14 2.46 19.45 -6.55
CA ASN A 14 1.78 20.06 -7.69
C ASN A 14 0.31 19.64 -7.77
N ASN A 15 -0.23 19.02 -6.72
CA ASN A 15 -1.59 18.45 -6.65
C ASN A 15 -1.85 17.33 -7.66
N HIS A 16 -0.80 16.66 -8.17
CA HIS A 16 -1.02 15.42 -8.90
C HIS A 16 -1.35 14.31 -7.92
N GLU A 17 -2.43 13.60 -8.21
CA GLU A 17 -2.94 12.53 -7.38
C GLU A 17 -2.63 11.17 -8.01
N LYS A 18 -2.25 10.21 -7.18
CA LYS A 18 -1.99 8.84 -7.60
C LYS A 18 -2.52 7.88 -6.56
N ILE A 19 -3.17 6.81 -7.02
CA ILE A 19 -3.53 5.66 -6.20
C ILE A 19 -2.68 4.48 -6.65
N SER A 20 -1.99 3.87 -5.71
CA SER A 20 -1.20 2.66 -5.92
C SER A 20 -1.77 1.56 -5.03
N ALA A 21 -1.97 0.36 -5.59
CA ALA A 21 -2.36 -0.83 -4.83
C ALA A 21 -1.26 -1.88 -4.94
N ILE A 22 -0.85 -2.47 -3.82
CA ILE A 22 0.22 -3.45 -3.78
C ILE A 22 -0.06 -4.55 -2.78
N VAL A 23 0.28 -5.79 -3.16
CA VAL A 23 0.28 -6.93 -2.23
C VAL A 23 1.68 -7.11 -1.67
N VAL A 24 1.78 -7.24 -0.35
CA VAL A 24 3.03 -7.43 0.38
C VAL A 24 2.88 -8.54 1.41
N ASP A 25 3.96 -9.28 1.66
CA ASP A 25 4.03 -10.16 2.82
C ASP A 25 4.54 -9.37 4.03
N ALA A 26 3.84 -9.44 5.16
CA ALA A 26 4.16 -8.74 6.40
C ALA A 26 3.57 -9.47 7.63
N GLU A 27 4.05 -9.16 8.83
CA GLU A 27 3.52 -9.68 10.09
C GLU A 27 2.42 -8.76 10.70
N SER A 28 2.40 -7.47 10.34
CA SER A 28 1.37 -6.50 10.77
C SER A 28 0.96 -5.53 9.65
N GLU A 29 -0.12 -4.76 9.87
CA GLU A 29 -0.56 -3.71 8.94
C GLU A 29 0.44 -2.57 8.82
N GLU A 30 1.11 -2.20 9.92
CA GLU A 30 2.15 -1.17 9.94
C GLU A 30 3.38 -1.58 9.14
N GLU A 31 3.79 -2.85 9.26
CA GLU A 31 4.86 -3.40 8.44
C GLU A 31 4.45 -3.47 6.96
N ALA A 32 3.22 -3.90 6.66
CA ALA A 32 2.69 -3.92 5.31
C ALA A 32 2.72 -2.51 4.68
N PHE A 33 2.29 -1.49 5.43
CA PHE A 33 2.37 -0.09 5.01
C PHE A 33 3.81 0.36 4.77
N ALA A 34 4.73 0.08 5.69
CA ALA A 34 6.13 0.48 5.55
C ALA A 34 6.80 -0.15 4.31
N VAL A 35 6.55 -1.44 4.06
CA VAL A 35 7.05 -2.15 2.87
C VAL A 35 6.43 -1.59 1.60
N ALA A 36 5.11 -1.35 1.59
CA ALA A 36 4.39 -0.79 0.45
C ALA A 36 4.90 0.62 0.08
N VAL A 37 5.04 1.51 1.08
CA VAL A 37 5.61 2.86 0.89
C VAL A 37 7.04 2.78 0.38
N GLY A 38 7.87 1.90 0.95
CA GLY A 38 9.25 1.71 0.51
C GLY A 38 9.35 1.32 -0.96
N LYS A 39 8.47 0.41 -1.43
CA LYS A 39 8.40 0.01 -2.84
C LYS A 39 7.96 1.17 -3.74
N ILE A 40 6.98 1.97 -3.32
CA ILE A 40 6.50 3.12 -4.10
C ILE A 40 7.56 4.21 -4.20
N ILE A 41 8.21 4.59 -3.09
CA ILE A 41 9.26 5.62 -3.09
C ILE A 41 10.42 5.20 -4.00
N LYS A 42 10.78 3.92 -4.02
CA LYS A 42 11.84 3.40 -4.89
C LYS A 42 11.49 3.55 -6.37
N ASN A 43 10.23 3.37 -6.76
CA ASN A 43 9.81 3.41 -8.16
C ASN A 43 9.52 4.83 -8.66
N ASP A 44 8.86 5.62 -7.83
CA ASP A 44 8.23 6.86 -8.27
C ASP A 44 8.91 8.13 -7.70
N GLY A 45 9.85 7.99 -6.76
CA GLY A 45 10.58 9.09 -6.13
C GLY A 45 9.93 9.65 -4.86
N LYS A 46 10.09 10.95 -4.60
CA LYS A 46 9.67 11.60 -3.34
C LYS A 46 8.22 12.09 -3.40
N PHE A 47 7.31 11.41 -2.72
CA PHE A 47 5.93 11.90 -2.48
C PHE A 47 5.83 12.53 -1.10
N ASN A 48 4.95 13.52 -0.98
CA ASN A 48 4.53 14.09 0.29
C ASN A 48 3.07 13.66 0.51
N ASN A 49 2.63 13.55 1.77
CA ASN A 49 1.24 13.22 2.16
C ASN A 49 0.72 11.87 1.64
N PHE A 50 0.63 10.90 2.56
CA PHE A 50 0.07 9.57 2.28
C PHE A 50 -1.22 9.38 3.07
N ALA A 51 -2.23 8.82 2.43
CA ALA A 51 -3.33 8.14 3.11
C ALA A 51 -3.31 6.68 2.67
N PHE A 52 -3.57 5.74 3.57
CA PHE A 52 -3.56 4.33 3.24
C PHE A 52 -4.69 3.57 3.90
N THR A 53 -4.99 2.41 3.30
CA THR A 53 -5.78 1.36 3.92
C THR A 53 -5.11 0.03 3.57
N ALA A 54 -5.07 -0.88 4.54
CA ALA A 54 -4.50 -2.20 4.38
C ALA A 54 -5.55 -3.23 4.76
N TRP A 55 -5.64 -4.30 3.99
CA TRP A 55 -6.51 -5.43 4.25
C TRP A 55 -5.67 -6.70 4.31
N HIS A 56 -5.89 -7.51 5.34
CA HIS A 56 -5.33 -8.85 5.39
C HIS A 56 -5.98 -9.70 4.27
N CYS A 57 -5.16 -10.24 3.37
CA CYS A 57 -5.62 -11.15 2.34
C CYS A 57 -5.88 -12.52 2.97
N THR A 58 -7.13 -12.89 3.15
CA THR A 58 -7.50 -14.26 3.50
C THR A 58 -7.48 -15.13 2.25
N GLU A 59 -6.97 -16.36 2.34
CA GLU A 59 -7.00 -17.33 1.23
C GLU A 59 -8.42 -17.82 0.90
N GLU A 60 -9.44 -17.40 1.64
CA GLU A 60 -10.82 -17.78 1.40
C GLU A 60 -11.42 -16.96 0.26
N GLY A 61 -11.48 -17.58 -0.91
CA GLY A 61 -12.37 -17.17 -1.97
C GLY A 61 -13.81 -17.23 -1.46
N TYR A 62 -14.42 -16.07 -1.23
CA TYR A 62 -15.87 -15.92 -1.16
C TYR A 62 -16.32 -15.07 -2.34
N TRP A 63 -16.62 -15.77 -3.43
CA TRP A 63 -17.63 -15.35 -4.39
C TRP A 63 -18.58 -16.54 -4.52
N GLU A 64 -19.63 -16.56 -3.69
CA GLU A 64 -20.90 -17.14 -4.12
C GLU A 64 -21.70 -16.06 -4.85
#